data_AF-A0A966EY60-F1
#
_entry.id   AF-A0A966EY60-F1
#
_cell.length_a   1.000
_cell.length_b   1.000
_cell.length_c   1.000
_cell.angle_alpha   90.00
_cell.angle_beta   90.00
_cell.angle_gamma   90.00
#
_symmetry.space_group_name_H-M   'P 1'
#
loop_
_entity.id
_entity.type
_entity.pdbx_description
1 polymer ?
#
loop_
_entity_poly.entity_id
_entity_poly.type
_entity_poly.pdbx_seq_one_letter_code
_entity_poly.pdbx_strand_id
1 'polypeptide(L)'
;IPGKYDIRFLDRIRVKGKTQPLSIYEVFDNDPVKLRDRKRADKTRFESALAYYHMKDIESAIKLLAICIENTPKDIPAHIYLSRCKQYQTTGQHFTTGELNTQMEWRKEYQIHIPVIDQSHRYLFNKVNEFIEASIAVNLTEIRLIFSYLASHFKESREEEAELMAQYNYPYAEEHLREHTRVIEYFTTIKEAFDTENCDVVHLSFRTQLLLLDWFSGHIAHSDRHAGRHFVRHSPTDQMGATTLRLREFLVSEPENHRGMWSPDESFSQLD
;
A
#
# COMPACT_ATOMS: atom_id res chain seq x y z
N ILE A 1 9.03 3.10 18.05
CA ILE A 1 8.86 1.64 18.22
C ILE A 1 7.36 1.35 18.16
N PRO A 2 6.82 1.04 16.98
CA PRO A 2 5.51 0.40 16.87
C PRO A 2 5.60 -0.91 17.67
N GLY A 3 4.88 -1.02 18.79
CA GLY A 3 5.04 -2.10 19.77
C GLY A 3 5.27 -1.64 21.21
N LYS A 4 5.57 -0.35 21.44
CA LYS A 4 5.62 0.23 22.80
C LYS A 4 4.24 0.63 23.35
N TYR A 5 3.28 0.87 22.46
CA TYR A 5 1.96 1.39 22.80
C TYR A 5 0.87 0.46 22.29
N ASP A 6 -0.22 0.39 23.02
CA ASP A 6 -1.42 -0.34 22.62
C ASP A 6 -2.18 0.51 21.60
N ILE A 7 -1.95 0.20 20.32
CA ILE A 7 -2.56 0.92 19.19
C ILE A 7 -3.26 -0.04 18.23
N ARG A 8 -4.34 0.43 17.60
CA ARG A 8 -5.02 -0.28 16.50
C ARG A 8 -5.63 0.72 15.51
N PHE A 9 -5.74 0.29 14.26
CA PHE A 9 -6.32 1.12 13.20
C PHE A 9 -7.79 1.44 13.50
N LEU A 10 -8.22 2.68 13.25
CA LEU A 10 -9.60 3.12 13.41
C LEU A 10 -10.27 3.52 12.11
N ASP A 11 -9.66 4.40 11.33
CA ASP A 11 -10.28 4.91 10.10
C ASP A 11 -9.24 5.58 9.21
N ARG A 12 -9.63 5.96 7.99
CA ARG A 12 -8.88 6.92 7.17
C ARG A 12 -9.69 8.20 7.04
N ILE A 13 -9.01 9.35 7.16
CA ILE A 13 -9.68 10.66 7.02
C ILE A 13 -8.92 11.56 6.05
N ARG A 14 -9.68 12.33 5.26
CA ARG A 14 -9.12 13.42 4.45
C ARG A 14 -9.22 14.72 5.24
N VAL A 15 -8.08 15.22 5.74
CA VAL A 15 -8.03 16.49 6.47
C VAL A 15 -8.04 17.68 5.51
N LYS A 16 -8.61 18.81 5.95
CA LYS A 16 -8.67 20.04 5.14
C LYS A 16 -7.26 20.46 4.70
N GLY A 17 -7.07 20.63 3.39
CA GLY A 17 -5.79 21.04 2.79
C GLY A 17 -4.84 19.89 2.45
N LYS A 18 -5.20 18.63 2.72
CA LYS A 18 -4.46 17.46 2.25
C LYS A 18 -5.25 16.76 1.15
N THR A 19 -4.55 16.41 0.06
CA THR A 19 -5.13 15.65 -1.05
C THR A 19 -5.25 14.16 -0.70
N GLN A 20 -4.23 13.62 -0.03
CA GLN A 20 -4.18 12.23 0.40
C GLN A 20 -4.80 12.03 1.79
N PRO A 21 -5.68 11.04 1.97
CA PRO A 21 -6.19 10.64 3.28
C PRO A 21 -5.10 10.08 4.19
N LEU A 22 -5.29 10.20 5.50
CA LEU A 22 -4.36 9.70 6.52
C LEU A 22 -5.01 8.63 7.38
N SER A 23 -4.26 7.59 7.73
CA SER A 23 -4.66 6.59 8.71
C SER A 23 -4.77 7.19 10.11
N ILE A 24 -5.86 6.86 10.81
CA ILE A 24 -6.13 7.21 12.20
C ILE A 24 -6.03 5.93 13.02
N TYR A 25 -5.32 6.03 14.13
CA TYR A 25 -5.14 4.95 15.10
C TYR A 25 -5.66 5.40 16.46
N GLU A 26 -6.30 4.50 17.19
CA GLU A 26 -6.54 4.71 18.62
C GLU A 26 -5.30 4.30 19.41
N VAL A 27 -5.00 5.06 20.46
CA VAL A 27 -4.04 4.69 21.50
C VAL A 27 -4.85 4.41 22.77
N PHE A 28 -4.84 3.17 23.25
CA PHE A 28 -5.70 2.73 24.35
C PHE A 28 -4.94 2.29 25.60
N ASP A 29 -3.68 2.67 25.74
CA ASP A 29 -2.85 2.43 26.94
C ASP A 29 -3.49 2.93 28.24
N ASN A 30 -4.22 4.06 28.15
CA ASN A 30 -4.84 4.73 29.29
C ASN A 30 -6.29 4.28 29.56
N ASP A 31 -6.80 3.28 28.83
CA ASP A 31 -8.09 2.68 29.16
C ASP A 31 -8.01 1.96 30.52
N PRO A 32 -9.14 1.82 31.25
CA PRO A 32 -9.20 0.97 32.43
C PRO A 32 -8.63 -0.42 32.10
N VAL A 33 -7.78 -0.97 32.97
CA VAL A 33 -7.00 -2.21 32.72
C VAL A 33 -7.84 -3.32 32.08
N LYS A 34 -9.04 -3.57 32.63
CA LYS A 34 -9.97 -4.58 32.10
C LYS A 34 -10.44 -4.32 30.67
N LEU A 35 -10.65 -3.06 30.29
CA LEU A 35 -11.02 -2.67 28.92
C LEU A 35 -9.80 -2.79 27.98
N ARG A 36 -8.66 -2.26 28.39
CA ARG A 36 -7.41 -2.33 27.63
C ARG A 36 -7.02 -3.77 27.30
N ASP A 37 -7.02 -4.65 28.29
CA ASP A 37 -6.61 -6.04 28.09
C ASP A 37 -7.58 -6.81 27.18
N ARG A 38 -8.89 -6.49 27.24
CA ARG A 38 -9.89 -7.02 26.31
C ARG A 38 -9.69 -6.50 24.89
N LYS A 39 -9.48 -5.19 24.71
CA LYS A 39 -9.16 -4.61 23.40
C LYS A 39 -7.88 -5.22 22.82
N ARG A 40 -6.87 -5.47 23.65
CA ARG A 40 -5.63 -6.14 23.22
C ARG A 40 -5.91 -7.56 22.73
N ALA A 41 -6.72 -8.34 23.47
CA ALA A 41 -7.10 -9.69 23.09
C ALA A 41 -7.98 -9.74 21.82
N ASP A 42 -8.85 -8.76 21.62
CA ASP A 42 -9.74 -8.67 20.46
C ASP A 42 -9.12 -7.92 19.26
N LYS A 43 -7.92 -7.35 19.40
CA LYS A 43 -7.30 -6.45 18.43
C LYS A 43 -7.32 -7.00 17.00
N THR A 44 -6.79 -8.20 16.79
CA THR A 44 -6.72 -8.81 15.45
C THR A 44 -8.11 -9.00 14.86
N ARG A 45 -9.08 -9.43 15.66
CA ARG A 45 -10.47 -9.64 15.20
C ARG A 45 -11.13 -8.33 14.81
N PHE A 46 -10.92 -7.29 15.61
CA PHE A 46 -11.41 -5.94 15.31
C PHE A 46 -10.81 -5.41 14.00
N GLU A 47 -9.50 -5.54 13.82
CA GLU A 47 -8.81 -5.08 12.59
C GLU A 47 -9.23 -5.90 11.36
N SER A 48 -9.47 -7.21 11.48
CA SER A 48 -10.11 -8.00 10.42
C SER A 48 -11.51 -7.50 10.11
N ALA A 49 -12.33 -7.22 11.13
CA ALA A 49 -13.69 -6.72 10.90
C ALA A 49 -13.72 -5.38 10.14
N LEU A 50 -12.78 -4.48 10.45
CA LEU A 50 -12.60 -3.22 9.73
C LEU A 50 -12.11 -3.47 8.30
N ALA A 51 -11.20 -4.41 8.08
CA ALA A 51 -10.77 -4.80 6.75
C ALA A 51 -11.96 -5.25 5.89
N TYR A 52 -12.79 -6.17 6.40
CA TYR A 52 -14.00 -6.61 5.69
C TYR A 52 -14.97 -5.46 5.40
N TYR A 53 -15.15 -4.53 6.34
CA TYR A 53 -15.99 -3.34 6.11
C TYR A 53 -15.44 -2.47 4.96
N HIS A 54 -14.15 -2.14 5.00
CA HIS A 54 -13.51 -1.28 4.01
C HIS A 54 -13.44 -1.95 2.63
N MET A 55 -13.26 -3.28 2.60
CA MET A 55 -13.27 -4.10 1.39
C MET A 55 -14.69 -4.49 0.92
N LYS A 56 -15.73 -3.92 1.55
CA LYS A 56 -17.16 -4.08 1.22
C LYS A 56 -17.75 -5.48 1.38
N ASP A 57 -17.09 -6.38 2.12
CA ASP A 57 -17.71 -7.60 2.61
C ASP A 57 -18.39 -7.31 3.97
N ILE A 58 -19.59 -6.76 3.87
CA ILE A 58 -20.32 -6.24 5.02
C ILE A 58 -20.86 -7.35 5.92
N GLU A 59 -21.18 -8.52 5.36
CA GLU A 59 -21.68 -9.65 6.15
C GLU A 59 -20.60 -10.19 7.08
N SER A 60 -19.38 -10.40 6.57
CA SER A 60 -18.23 -10.83 7.38
C SER A 60 -17.87 -9.78 8.43
N ALA A 61 -17.90 -8.50 8.06
CA ALA A 61 -17.68 -7.40 9.01
C ALA A 61 -18.68 -7.43 10.17
N ILE A 62 -19.99 -7.59 9.89
CA ILE A 62 -21.04 -7.66 10.92
C ILE A 62 -20.78 -8.83 11.89
N LYS A 63 -20.47 -10.02 11.37
CA LYS A 63 -20.22 -11.22 12.18
C LYS A 63 -19.05 -10.97 13.15
N LEU A 64 -17.94 -10.45 12.65
CA LEU A 64 -16.76 -10.19 13.49
C LEU A 64 -16.99 -9.05 14.50
N LEU A 65 -17.68 -7.98 14.10
CA LEU A 65 -18.01 -6.86 14.99
C LEU A 65 -18.94 -7.30 16.13
N ALA A 66 -19.92 -8.15 15.85
CA ALA A 66 -20.81 -8.70 16.88
C ALA A 66 -20.02 -9.46 17.96
N ILE A 67 -19.04 -10.28 17.56
CA ILE A 67 -18.16 -11.00 18.50
C ILE A 67 -17.30 -10.00 19.30
N CYS A 68 -16.75 -8.97 18.66
CA CYS A 68 -15.96 -7.95 19.37
C CYS A 68 -16.80 -7.21 20.41
N ILE A 69 -18.07 -6.91 20.10
CA ILE A 69 -18.99 -6.25 21.03
C ILE A 69 -19.38 -7.18 22.18
N GLU A 70 -19.59 -8.47 21.93
CA GLU A 70 -19.89 -9.44 22.99
C GLU A 70 -18.74 -9.55 24.00
N ASN A 71 -17.50 -9.67 23.50
CA ASN A 71 -16.30 -9.76 24.33
C ASN A 71 -15.96 -8.43 25.02
N THR A 72 -16.13 -7.32 24.30
CA THR A 72 -15.79 -5.97 24.74
C THR A 72 -16.97 -5.00 24.55
N PRO A 73 -18.03 -5.09 25.40
CA PRO A 73 -19.27 -4.31 25.19
C PRO A 73 -19.10 -2.78 25.24
N LYS A 74 -18.03 -2.29 25.86
CA LYS A 74 -17.71 -0.86 25.97
C LYS A 74 -16.82 -0.35 24.83
N ASP A 75 -16.54 -1.17 23.82
CA ASP A 75 -15.75 -0.78 22.65
C ASP A 75 -16.57 0.07 21.67
N ILE A 76 -16.51 1.39 21.84
CA ILE A 76 -17.28 2.36 21.04
C ILE A 76 -16.99 2.22 19.53
N PRO A 77 -15.73 2.16 19.06
CA PRO A 77 -15.42 1.90 17.66
C PRO A 77 -16.14 0.69 17.05
N ALA A 78 -16.24 -0.43 17.78
CA ALA A 78 -16.92 -1.63 17.28
C ALA A 78 -18.42 -1.39 17.04
N HIS A 79 -19.08 -0.68 17.95
CA HIS A 79 -20.48 -0.29 17.80
C HIS A 79 -20.70 0.68 16.63
N ILE A 80 -19.80 1.65 16.44
CA ILE A 80 -19.87 2.60 15.31
C ILE A 80 -19.79 1.85 13.99
N TYR A 81 -18.81 0.96 13.83
CA TYR A 81 -18.68 0.17 12.61
C TYR A 81 -19.87 -0.75 12.38
N LEU A 82 -20.43 -1.36 13.43
CA LEU A 82 -21.64 -2.18 13.29
C LEU A 82 -22.83 -1.33 12.82
N SER A 83 -22.98 -0.11 13.33
CA SER A 83 -24.00 0.83 12.85
C SER A 83 -23.78 1.22 11.39
N ARG A 84 -22.53 1.46 10.98
CA ARG A 84 -22.17 1.75 9.58
C ARG A 84 -22.50 0.57 8.66
N CYS A 85 -22.22 -0.67 9.08
CA CYS A 85 -22.60 -1.86 8.33
C CYS A 85 -24.11 -1.95 8.10
N LYS A 86 -24.91 -1.78 9.18
CA LYS A 86 -26.37 -1.80 9.10
C LYS A 86 -26.91 -0.69 8.20
N GLN A 87 -26.34 0.52 8.33
CA GLN A 87 -26.72 1.64 7.46
C GLN A 87 -26.42 1.31 6.00
N TYR A 88 -25.23 0.79 5.68
CA TYR A 88 -24.89 0.36 4.33
C TYR A 88 -25.89 -0.66 3.77
N GLN A 89 -26.29 -1.66 4.55
CA GLN A 89 -27.30 -2.65 4.10
C GLN A 89 -28.66 -2.01 3.78
N THR A 90 -29.01 -0.91 4.45
CA THR A 90 -30.29 -0.21 4.23
C THR A 90 -30.25 0.86 3.15
N THR A 91 -29.15 1.61 3.03
CA THR A 91 -29.07 2.81 2.17
C THR A 91 -28.06 2.69 1.03
N GLY A 92 -27.21 1.66 1.05
CA GLY A 92 -26.05 1.53 0.15
C GLY A 92 -24.93 2.53 0.43
N GLN A 93 -25.06 3.40 1.44
CA GLN A 93 -24.07 4.42 1.73
C GLN A 93 -22.86 3.83 2.47
N HIS A 94 -21.69 3.86 1.83
CA HIS A 94 -20.42 3.39 2.40
C HIS A 94 -19.60 4.58 2.92
N PHE A 95 -19.25 4.56 4.20
CA PHE A 95 -18.51 5.66 4.83
C PHE A 95 -17.02 5.35 4.85
N THR A 96 -16.35 5.73 3.77
CA THR A 96 -14.90 5.64 3.63
C THR A 96 -14.38 6.84 2.82
N THR A 97 -13.06 6.94 2.69
CA THR A 97 -12.37 7.97 1.92
C THR A 97 -12.27 7.66 0.41
N GLY A 98 -12.60 6.41 0.03
CA GLY A 98 -12.77 5.94 -1.35
C GLY A 98 -11.51 5.41 -2.05
N GLU A 99 -10.34 5.48 -1.44
CA GLU A 99 -9.07 5.09 -2.08
C GLU A 99 -8.76 3.59 -2.05
N LEU A 100 -9.38 2.83 -1.14
CA LEU A 100 -9.18 1.38 -1.08
C LEU A 100 -9.88 0.71 -2.25
N ASN A 101 -9.23 -0.31 -2.83
CA ASN A 101 -9.61 -0.96 -4.10
C ASN A 101 -9.75 0.01 -5.29
N THR A 102 -9.11 1.18 -5.23
CA THR A 102 -9.06 2.13 -6.34
C THR A 102 -7.65 2.20 -6.88
N GLN A 103 -7.51 2.17 -8.20
CA GLN A 103 -6.21 2.31 -8.85
C GLN A 103 -5.55 3.64 -8.48
N MET A 104 -4.26 3.57 -8.19
CA MET A 104 -3.41 4.71 -7.91
C MET A 104 -2.96 5.37 -9.21
N GLU A 105 -2.97 6.69 -9.20
CA GLU A 105 -2.49 7.51 -10.32
C GLU A 105 -1.20 8.24 -9.94
N TRP A 106 -0.26 8.31 -10.87
CA TRP A 106 0.90 9.17 -10.71
C TRP A 106 0.49 10.65 -10.73
N ARG A 107 0.98 11.43 -9.77
CA ARG A 107 0.68 12.86 -9.62
C ARG A 107 1.96 13.66 -9.35
N LYS A 108 1.88 14.97 -9.57
CA LYS A 108 3.00 15.90 -9.39
C LYS A 108 3.59 15.88 -7.96
N GLU A 109 2.80 15.48 -6.97
CA GLU A 109 3.22 15.42 -5.58
C GLU A 109 4.27 14.33 -5.34
N TYR A 110 4.32 13.29 -6.17
CA TYR A 110 5.30 12.19 -6.09
C TYR A 110 6.56 12.44 -6.91
N GLN A 111 6.59 13.51 -7.70
CA GLN A 111 7.74 13.84 -8.54
C GLN A 111 8.86 14.45 -7.70
N ILE A 112 10.05 13.87 -7.80
CA ILE A 112 11.25 14.32 -7.09
C ILE A 112 12.28 14.98 -8.00
N HIS A 113 12.03 14.97 -9.32
CA HIS A 113 12.86 15.59 -10.37
C HIS A 113 14.21 14.92 -10.57
N ILE A 114 14.27 13.61 -10.33
CA ILE A 114 15.40 12.76 -10.68
C ILE A 114 14.83 11.66 -11.59
N PRO A 115 15.03 11.75 -12.92
CA PRO A 115 14.28 10.95 -13.89
C PRO A 115 14.27 9.45 -13.61
N VAL A 116 15.42 8.90 -13.18
CA VAL A 116 15.52 7.46 -12.93
C VAL A 116 14.76 7.04 -11.66
N ILE A 117 14.75 7.85 -10.60
CA ILE A 117 13.96 7.56 -9.39
C ILE A 117 12.48 7.78 -9.66
N ASP A 118 12.11 8.85 -10.38
CA ASP A 118 10.72 9.07 -10.80
C ASP A 118 10.20 7.90 -11.63
N GLN A 119 11.02 7.35 -12.52
CA GLN A 119 10.70 6.15 -13.29
C GLN A 119 10.59 4.91 -12.40
N SER A 120 11.50 4.76 -11.43
CA SER A 120 11.45 3.70 -10.44
C SER A 120 10.14 3.70 -9.66
N HIS A 121 9.72 4.86 -9.15
CA HIS A 121 8.46 5.02 -8.44
C HIS A 121 7.27 4.72 -9.35
N ARG A 122 7.27 5.13 -10.62
CA ARG A 122 6.19 4.77 -11.55
C ARG A 122 6.01 3.26 -11.71
N TYR A 123 7.11 2.50 -11.78
CA TYR A 123 7.02 1.04 -11.78
C TYR A 123 6.42 0.49 -10.49
N LEU A 124 6.78 1.05 -9.33
CA LEU A 124 6.17 0.71 -8.05
C LEU A 124 4.65 0.96 -8.07
N PHE A 125 4.20 2.13 -8.55
CA PHE A 125 2.77 2.45 -8.69
C PHE A 125 2.03 1.42 -9.56
N ASN A 126 2.60 1.06 -10.71
CA ASN A 126 1.99 0.06 -11.60
C ASN A 126 1.85 -1.30 -10.90
N LYS A 127 2.88 -1.73 -10.18
CA LYS A 127 2.87 -3.00 -9.44
C LYS A 127 1.89 -3.00 -8.27
N VAL A 128 1.66 -1.84 -7.64
CA VAL A 128 0.61 -1.67 -6.64
C VAL A 128 -0.79 -1.77 -7.27
N ASN A 129 -0.98 -1.23 -8.48
CA ASN A 129 -2.25 -1.39 -9.20
C ASN A 129 -2.53 -2.85 -9.58
N GLU A 130 -1.53 -3.57 -10.09
CA GLU A 130 -1.62 -5.02 -10.31
C GLU A 130 -1.97 -5.77 -9.01
N PHE A 131 -1.39 -5.37 -7.89
CA PHE A 131 -1.73 -5.96 -6.59
C PHE A 131 -3.19 -5.72 -6.17
N ILE A 132 -3.71 -4.52 -6.43
CA ILE A 132 -5.12 -4.19 -6.14
C ILE A 132 -6.04 -5.09 -6.97
N GLU A 133 -5.75 -5.27 -8.26
CA GLU A 133 -6.50 -6.15 -9.15
C GLU A 133 -6.46 -7.61 -8.68
N ALA A 134 -5.26 -8.13 -8.39
CA ALA A 134 -5.07 -9.48 -7.87
C ALA A 134 -5.78 -9.69 -6.52
N SER A 135 -5.80 -8.66 -5.66
CA SER A 135 -6.53 -8.68 -4.38
C SER A 135 -8.04 -8.76 -4.56
N ILE A 136 -8.60 -8.00 -5.50
CA ILE A 136 -10.04 -8.04 -5.84
C ILE A 136 -10.40 -9.41 -6.43
N ALA A 137 -9.55 -9.96 -7.28
CA ALA A 137 -9.71 -11.29 -7.86
C ALA A 137 -9.42 -12.44 -6.88
N VAL A 138 -8.93 -12.14 -5.68
CA VAL A 138 -8.48 -13.12 -4.66
C VAL A 138 -7.45 -14.11 -5.25
N ASN A 139 -6.59 -13.62 -6.16
CA ASN A 139 -5.58 -14.42 -6.85
C ASN A 139 -4.29 -14.50 -6.02
N LEU A 140 -4.24 -15.48 -5.10
CA LEU A 140 -3.10 -15.66 -4.19
C LEU A 140 -1.76 -15.89 -4.90
N THR A 141 -1.76 -16.61 -6.03
CA THR A 141 -0.53 -16.89 -6.79
C THR A 141 0.07 -15.59 -7.32
N GLU A 142 -0.77 -14.74 -7.92
CA GLU A 142 -0.35 -13.45 -8.46
C GLU A 142 0.06 -12.48 -7.35
N ILE A 143 -0.68 -12.42 -6.24
CA ILE A 143 -0.30 -11.63 -5.06
C ILE A 143 1.12 -12.00 -4.59
N ARG A 144 1.44 -13.29 -4.48
CA ARG A 144 2.77 -13.76 -4.02
C ARG A 144 3.88 -13.40 -4.99
N LEU A 145 3.63 -13.45 -6.29
CA LEU A 145 4.57 -13.01 -7.32
C LEU A 145 4.84 -11.51 -7.22
N ILE A 146 3.78 -10.71 -7.12
CA ILE A 146 3.88 -9.26 -6.96
C ILE A 146 4.63 -8.92 -5.66
N PHE A 147 4.35 -9.62 -4.57
CA PHE A 147 5.03 -9.41 -3.30
C PHE A 147 6.53 -9.71 -3.37
N SER A 148 6.91 -10.71 -4.15
CA SER A 148 8.33 -11.02 -4.36
C SER A 148 9.02 -9.89 -5.14
N TYR A 149 8.36 -9.34 -6.16
CA TYR A 149 8.86 -8.15 -6.86
C TYR A 149 8.98 -6.93 -5.94
N LEU A 150 7.92 -6.61 -5.17
CA LEU A 150 7.89 -5.46 -4.27
C LEU A 150 8.97 -5.56 -3.17
N ALA A 151 9.22 -6.75 -2.63
CA ALA A 151 10.28 -6.98 -1.65
C ALA A 151 11.66 -6.64 -2.20
N SER A 152 11.98 -7.10 -3.41
CA SER A 152 13.24 -6.78 -4.08
C SER A 152 13.32 -5.28 -4.39
N HIS A 153 12.25 -4.71 -4.93
CA HIS A 153 12.17 -3.29 -5.27
C HIS A 153 12.46 -2.39 -4.07
N PHE A 154 11.80 -2.61 -2.91
CA PHE A 154 12.03 -1.79 -1.72
C PHE A 154 13.47 -1.86 -1.21
N LYS A 155 14.09 -3.04 -1.29
CA LYS A 155 15.48 -3.22 -0.85
C LYS A 155 16.44 -2.49 -1.79
N GLU A 156 16.28 -2.68 -3.09
CA GLU A 156 17.13 -2.06 -4.11
C GLU A 156 16.97 -0.54 -4.10
N SER A 157 15.74 -0.01 -4.08
CA SER A 157 15.50 1.43 -4.05
C SER A 157 16.12 2.09 -2.81
N ARG A 158 16.05 1.42 -1.66
CA ARG A 158 16.68 1.90 -0.43
C ARG A 158 18.20 1.96 -0.56
N GLU A 159 18.83 0.96 -1.18
CA GLU A 159 20.28 0.93 -1.39
C GLU A 159 20.72 2.06 -2.34
N GLU A 160 20.01 2.23 -3.46
CA GLU A 160 20.25 3.30 -4.44
C GLU A 160 20.10 4.70 -3.82
N GLU A 161 19.05 4.92 -3.03
CA GLU A 161 18.83 6.20 -2.34
C GLU A 161 19.88 6.45 -1.25
N ALA A 162 20.30 5.43 -0.52
CA ALA A 162 21.36 5.55 0.49
C ALA A 162 22.70 6.01 -0.15
N GLU A 163 23.04 5.47 -1.32
CA GLU A 163 24.24 5.88 -2.07
C GLU A 163 24.17 7.34 -2.48
N LEU A 164 23.03 7.79 -3.02
CA LEU A 164 22.81 9.20 -3.35
C LEU A 164 22.86 10.11 -2.12
N MET A 165 22.26 9.68 -1.00
CA MET A 165 22.32 10.42 0.27
C MET A 165 23.75 10.60 0.75
N ALA A 166 24.57 9.55 0.67
CA ALA A 166 25.98 9.61 1.03
C ALA A 166 26.77 10.52 0.07
N GLN A 167 26.61 10.33 -1.24
CA GLN A 167 27.29 11.10 -2.27
C GLN A 167 27.04 12.61 -2.16
N TYR A 168 25.80 13.00 -1.86
CA TYR A 168 25.39 14.40 -1.78
C TYR A 168 25.32 14.94 -0.35
N ASN A 169 25.85 14.22 0.65
CA ASN A 169 25.87 14.62 2.06
C ASN A 169 24.49 15.06 2.58
N TYR A 170 23.46 14.24 2.36
CA TYR A 170 22.10 14.56 2.78
C TYR A 170 21.97 14.51 4.32
N PRO A 171 21.62 15.63 4.98
CA PRO A 171 21.70 15.73 6.45
C PRO A 171 20.68 14.86 7.20
N TYR A 172 19.61 14.42 6.55
CA TYR A 172 18.55 13.61 7.17
C TYR A 172 18.57 12.15 6.71
N ALA A 173 19.71 11.66 6.20
CA ALA A 173 19.85 10.30 5.69
C ALA A 173 19.47 9.23 6.72
N GLU A 174 19.87 9.40 7.99
CA GLU A 174 19.56 8.42 9.04
C GLU A 174 18.06 8.28 9.28
N GLU A 175 17.32 9.40 9.37
CA GLU A 175 15.87 9.37 9.56
C GLU A 175 15.17 8.78 8.34
N HIS A 176 15.57 9.18 7.15
CA HIS A 176 15.02 8.68 5.90
C HIS A 176 15.21 7.15 5.76
N LEU A 177 16.42 6.64 5.98
CA LEU A 177 16.69 5.19 5.91
C LEU A 177 15.95 4.40 7.01
N ARG A 178 15.64 5.04 8.14
CA ARG A 178 14.82 4.44 9.21
C ARG A 178 13.35 4.30 8.78
N GLU A 179 12.82 5.20 7.96
CA GLU A 179 11.48 5.05 7.36
C GLU A 179 11.45 3.84 6.42
N HIS A 180 12.44 3.72 5.52
CA HIS A 180 12.59 2.54 4.66
C HIS A 180 12.70 1.24 5.45
N THR A 181 13.54 1.19 6.48
CA THR A 181 13.68 -0.02 7.30
C THR A 181 12.34 -0.43 7.92
N ARG A 182 11.55 0.53 8.44
CA ARG A 182 10.24 0.23 9.03
C ARG A 182 9.23 -0.28 8.00
N VAL A 183 9.18 0.31 6.81
CA VAL A 183 8.24 -0.14 5.77
C VAL A 183 8.61 -1.53 5.28
N ILE A 184 9.90 -1.80 5.08
CA ILE A 184 10.41 -3.11 4.65
C ILE A 184 10.08 -4.17 5.70
N GLU A 185 10.40 -3.92 6.97
CA GLU A 185 10.10 -4.86 8.06
C GLU A 185 8.60 -5.17 8.12
N TYR A 186 7.75 -4.15 8.10
CA TYR A 186 6.31 -4.36 8.18
C TYR A 186 5.75 -5.03 6.92
N PHE A 187 6.24 -4.68 5.72
CA PHE A 187 5.89 -5.35 4.48
C PHE A 187 6.28 -6.84 4.52
N THR A 188 7.48 -7.17 5.00
CA THR A 188 7.93 -8.56 5.18
C THR A 188 7.00 -9.34 6.10
N THR A 189 6.52 -8.76 7.21
CA THR A 189 5.55 -9.46 8.08
C THR A 189 4.23 -9.79 7.37
N ILE A 190 3.75 -8.89 6.49
CA ILE A 190 2.53 -9.13 5.71
C ILE A 190 2.80 -10.18 4.64
N LYS A 191 3.97 -10.12 3.98
CA LYS A 191 4.40 -11.12 3.01
C LYS A 191 4.42 -12.53 3.62
N GLU A 192 5.05 -12.68 4.77
CA GLU A 192 5.12 -13.96 5.48
C GLU A 192 3.72 -14.46 5.88
N ALA A 193 2.82 -13.55 6.28
CA ALA A 193 1.43 -13.90 6.59
C ALA A 193 0.67 -14.41 5.34
N PHE A 194 0.89 -13.82 4.17
CA PHE A 194 0.37 -14.36 2.91
C PHE A 194 0.94 -15.73 2.58
N ASP A 195 2.13 -16.06 3.09
CA ASP A 195 2.78 -17.34 2.85
C ASP A 195 2.21 -18.50 3.67
N THR A 196 1.53 -18.20 4.78
CA THR A 196 0.86 -19.20 5.63
C THR A 196 -0.35 -19.87 4.97
N GLU A 197 -0.65 -21.10 5.41
CA GLU A 197 -1.89 -21.78 5.05
C GLU A 197 -3.11 -21.06 5.65
N ASN A 198 -4.21 -20.99 4.91
CA ASN A 198 -5.48 -20.37 5.35
C ASN A 198 -5.39 -18.89 5.77
N CYS A 199 -4.48 -18.13 5.16
CA CYS A 199 -4.36 -16.70 5.42
C CYS A 199 -5.67 -15.93 5.11
N ASP A 200 -5.99 -14.93 5.94
CA ASP A 200 -7.13 -14.02 5.71
C ASP A 200 -6.76 -13.01 4.61
N VAL A 201 -7.00 -13.40 3.35
CA VAL A 201 -6.63 -12.62 2.16
C VAL A 201 -7.21 -11.21 2.21
N VAL A 202 -8.46 -11.06 2.65
CA VAL A 202 -9.14 -9.75 2.69
C VAL A 202 -8.45 -8.84 3.71
N HIS A 203 -8.19 -9.35 4.91
CA HIS A 203 -7.48 -8.59 5.94
C HIS A 203 -6.06 -8.22 5.53
N LEU A 204 -5.31 -9.16 4.96
CA LEU A 204 -3.93 -8.92 4.53
C LEU A 204 -3.88 -7.96 3.34
N SER A 205 -4.81 -8.07 2.38
CA SER A 205 -4.90 -7.13 1.26
C SER A 205 -5.20 -5.71 1.73
N PHE A 206 -6.14 -5.56 2.67
CA PHE A 206 -6.42 -4.28 3.30
C PHE A 206 -5.18 -3.69 4.01
N ARG A 207 -4.50 -4.48 4.83
CA ARG A 207 -3.27 -4.03 5.53
C ARG A 207 -2.16 -3.61 4.56
N THR A 208 -2.04 -4.31 3.44
CA THR A 208 -1.06 -3.98 2.39
C THR A 208 -1.41 -2.66 1.72
N GLN A 209 -2.68 -2.46 1.32
CA GLN A 209 -3.11 -1.20 0.72
C GLN A 209 -2.93 -0.01 1.68
N LEU A 210 -3.24 -0.17 2.98
CA LEU A 210 -2.97 0.87 3.98
C LEU A 210 -1.48 1.22 4.05
N LEU A 211 -0.60 0.21 4.13
CA LEU A 211 0.84 0.41 4.17
C LEU A 211 1.34 1.19 2.97
N LEU A 212 0.92 0.77 1.77
CA LEU A 212 1.36 1.39 0.52
C LEU A 212 0.82 2.81 0.37
N LEU A 213 -0.47 3.04 0.66
CA LEU A 213 -1.05 4.38 0.64
C LEU A 213 -0.34 5.34 1.61
N ASP A 214 0.00 4.88 2.81
CA ASP A 214 0.75 5.68 3.78
C ASP A 214 2.21 5.88 3.35
N TRP A 215 2.83 4.90 2.69
CA TRP A 215 4.16 5.03 2.09
C TRP A 215 4.18 6.10 0.97
N PHE A 216 3.23 6.06 0.03
CA PHE A 216 3.17 7.03 -1.06
C PHE A 216 2.85 8.44 -0.56
N SER A 217 1.85 8.57 0.31
CA SER A 217 1.39 9.87 0.80
C SER A 217 2.31 10.49 1.85
N GLY A 218 3.06 9.66 2.58
CA GLY A 218 4.06 10.06 3.57
C GLY A 218 5.44 10.16 2.95
N HIS A 219 6.09 9.02 2.72
CA HIS A 219 7.49 8.94 2.35
C HIS A 219 7.78 9.53 0.97
N ILE A 220 7.15 9.02 -0.10
CA ILE A 220 7.44 9.48 -1.46
C ILE A 220 7.07 10.96 -1.65
N ALA A 221 5.88 11.35 -1.21
CA ALA A 221 5.41 12.72 -1.36
C ALA A 221 6.16 13.76 -0.49
N HIS A 222 6.83 13.32 0.59
CA HIS A 222 7.51 14.22 1.53
C HIS A 222 9.02 13.97 1.67
N SER A 223 9.42 12.80 2.15
CA SER A 223 10.81 12.42 2.43
C SER A 223 11.65 12.38 1.16
N ASP A 224 11.21 11.67 0.12
CA ASP A 224 11.97 11.53 -1.14
C ASP A 224 12.02 12.84 -1.88
N ARG A 225 10.91 13.57 -1.88
CA ARG A 225 10.86 14.90 -2.48
C ARG A 225 11.79 15.88 -1.77
N HIS A 226 11.97 15.75 -0.46
CA HIS A 226 12.93 16.55 0.28
C HIS A 226 14.38 16.18 -0.07
N ALA A 227 14.69 14.89 -0.14
CA ALA A 227 15.99 14.38 -0.57
C ALA A 227 16.31 14.79 -2.02
N GLY A 228 15.37 14.60 -2.95
CA GLY A 228 15.49 15.00 -4.36
C GLY A 228 15.79 16.49 -4.52
N ARG A 229 15.11 17.38 -3.78
CA ARG A 229 15.44 18.82 -3.77
C ARG A 229 16.86 19.10 -3.28
N HIS A 230 17.34 18.36 -2.28
CA HIS A 230 18.72 18.49 -1.80
C HIS A 230 19.70 18.06 -2.90
N PHE A 231 19.47 16.91 -3.52
CA PHE A 231 20.35 16.37 -4.55
C PHE A 231 20.42 17.30 -5.77
N VAL A 232 19.28 17.74 -6.31
CA VAL A 232 19.21 18.62 -7.48
C VAL A 232 19.89 19.98 -7.24
N ARG A 233 19.86 20.49 -6.00
CA ARG A 233 20.57 21.73 -5.64
C ARG A 233 22.10 21.56 -5.65
N HIS A 234 22.60 20.37 -5.33
CA HIS A 234 24.03 20.08 -5.27
C HIS A 234 24.59 19.53 -6.60
N SER A 235 23.72 19.13 -7.53
CA SER A 235 24.08 18.75 -8.90
C SER A 235 22.89 18.98 -9.86
N PRO A 236 22.96 19.87 -10.85
CA PRO A 236 21.87 20.04 -11.81
C PRO A 236 21.77 18.84 -12.79
N THR A 237 20.86 17.92 -12.49
CA THR A 237 20.07 16.97 -13.32
C THR A 237 20.65 16.13 -14.48
N ASP A 238 21.82 16.40 -15.05
CA ASP A 238 22.21 15.67 -16.29
C ASP A 238 22.98 14.36 -16.05
N GLN A 239 23.56 14.14 -14.86
CA GLN A 239 24.39 12.96 -14.57
C GLN A 239 23.96 12.12 -13.35
N MET A 240 23.00 12.59 -12.56
CA MET A 240 22.70 12.05 -11.21
C MET A 240 22.03 10.68 -11.18
N GLY A 241 21.45 10.22 -12.29
CA GLY A 241 20.79 8.91 -12.36
C GLY A 241 21.57 7.87 -13.17
N ALA A 242 22.60 8.27 -13.91
CA ALA A 242 23.32 7.40 -14.82
C ALA A 242 24.50 6.67 -14.17
N THR A 243 25.01 7.18 -13.04
CA THR A 243 26.22 6.66 -12.38
C THR A 243 25.95 5.72 -11.20
N THR A 244 24.75 5.74 -10.62
CA THR A 244 24.40 4.98 -9.42
C THR A 244 23.46 3.79 -9.66
N LEU A 245 22.67 3.79 -10.74
CA LEU A 245 21.74 2.70 -10.99
C LEU A 245 22.38 1.60 -11.85
N ARG A 246 22.60 0.44 -11.25
CA ARG A 246 22.70 -0.82 -12.00
C ARG A 246 21.40 -0.92 -12.78
N LEU A 247 21.47 -0.72 -14.09
CA LEU A 247 20.34 -0.76 -15.01
C LEU A 247 19.44 -1.94 -14.64
N ARG A 248 18.16 -1.64 -14.41
CA ARG A 248 17.07 -2.63 -14.37
C ARG A 248 16.92 -3.27 -15.75
N GLU A 249 17.90 -4.08 -16.15
CA GLU A 249 17.86 -4.88 -17.38
C GLU A 249 16.88 -6.06 -17.28
N PHE A 250 16.29 -6.30 -16.11
CA PHE A 250 15.21 -7.26 -15.96
C PHE A 250 13.85 -6.55 -15.93
N LEU A 251 13.03 -6.86 -16.95
CA LEU A 251 11.60 -6.54 -17.11
C LEU A 251 11.21 -5.36 -18.03
N VAL A 252 12.00 -5.09 -19.09
CA VAL A 252 11.43 -4.50 -20.32
C VAL A 252 11.39 -5.57 -21.40
N SER A 253 10.47 -6.51 -21.28
CA SER A 253 9.81 -7.04 -22.48
C SER A 253 8.57 -6.17 -22.68
N GLU A 254 8.70 -5.12 -23.49
CA GLU A 254 7.52 -4.45 -24.03
C GLU A 254 6.64 -5.52 -24.73
N PRO A 255 5.31 -5.49 -24.58
CA PRO A 255 4.46 -6.22 -25.50
C PRO A 255 4.50 -5.44 -26.83
N GLU A 256 5.45 -5.77 -27.70
CA GLU A 256 5.40 -5.37 -29.10
C GLU A 256 4.14 -5.97 -29.73
N ASN A 257 3.10 -5.15 -29.79
CA ASN A 257 2.38 -4.82 -31.02
C ASN A 257 2.22 -5.94 -32.06
N HIS A 258 1.56 -7.06 -31.72
CA HIS A 258 0.91 -7.90 -32.73
C HIS A 258 -0.46 -7.33 -33.10
N ARG A 259 -0.46 -6.19 -33.79
CA ARG A 259 -1.51 -5.82 -34.75
C ARG A 259 -0.92 -5.87 -36.15
N GLY A 260 -0.71 -7.09 -36.64
CA GLY A 260 -0.41 -7.38 -38.03
C GLY A 260 -1.59 -8.12 -38.65
N MET A 261 -2.46 -7.37 -39.32
CA MET A 261 -3.32 -7.75 -40.44
C MET A 261 -3.75 -9.22 -40.56
N TRP A 262 -5.01 -9.48 -40.16
CA TRP A 262 -5.82 -10.51 -40.80
C TRP A 262 -7.05 -9.82 -41.39
N SER A 263 -7.08 -9.70 -42.72
CA SER A 263 -8.27 -9.37 -43.49
C SER A 263 -8.67 -10.61 -44.29
N PRO A 264 -9.93 -11.07 -44.21
CA PRO A 264 -10.45 -12.05 -45.14
C PRO A 264 -10.97 -11.32 -46.39
N ASP A 265 -10.47 -11.70 -47.58
CA ASP A 265 -11.30 -12.27 -48.65
C ASP A 265 -10.63 -12.24 -50.05
N GLU A 266 -10.85 -13.36 -50.73
CA GLU A 266 -11.00 -13.56 -52.19
C GLU A 266 -9.85 -13.22 -53.17
N SER A 267 -9.26 -14.26 -53.76
CA SER A 267 -9.56 -14.62 -55.16
C SER A 267 -8.82 -15.87 -55.64
N PHE A 268 -9.59 -16.75 -56.31
CA PHE A 268 -9.23 -17.82 -57.23
C PHE A 268 -7.89 -17.69 -58.00
N SER A 269 -7.12 -18.79 -58.12
CA SER A 269 -7.00 -19.56 -59.38
C SER A 269 -5.87 -20.61 -59.34
N GLN A 270 -6.24 -21.82 -59.79
CA GLN A 270 -5.51 -22.92 -60.43
C GLN A 270 -3.97 -22.84 -60.60
N LEU A 271 -3.25 -23.93 -60.31
CA LEU A 271 -2.75 -24.94 -61.27
C LEU A 271 -1.69 -25.85 -60.62
N ASP A 272 -1.73 -27.11 -61.06
CA ASP A 272 -0.81 -28.26 -60.93
C ASP A 272 -0.66 -29.00 -59.59
#